data_AF-A0A9P7P6L1-F1
#
_entry.id   AF-A0A9P7P6L1-F1
#
_cell.length_a   1.000
_cell.length_b   1.000
_cell.length_c   1.000
_cell.angle_alpha   90.00
_cell.angle_beta   90.00
_cell.angle_gamma   90.00
#
_symmetry.space_group_name_H-M   'P 1'
#
loop_
_entity.id
_entity.type
_entity.pdbx_description
1 polymer ?
#
loop_
_entity_poly.entity_id
_entity_poly.type
_entity_poly.pdbx_seq_one_letter_code
_entity_poly.pdbx_strand_id
1 'polypeptide(L)'
;MTCYRRGKAKPRESGDREAGESSVPRRRPGAVSQKTDCKMQFWLLANDNTQPDGQWRVKWCENRASISHNHPPVRDVYSIASNRRSTRSDELRSHLIAIWPLVRDATQAMLLLKESFPRAVFTRQDVVNELRHLQRPQTGMPSEIENLCAEMKEKDYWYRCVNVRLVAAQA
;
A
#
# COMPACT_ATOMS: atom_id res chain seq x y z
N MET A 1 -8.34 9.13 4.68
CA MET A 1 -8.42 7.65 4.72
C MET A 1 -9.53 7.17 3.79
N THR A 2 -9.39 5.99 3.19
CA THR A 2 -10.29 5.49 2.15
C THR A 2 -10.53 3.99 2.28
N CYS A 3 -11.63 3.47 1.75
CA CYS A 3 -11.86 2.04 1.68
C CYS A 3 -10.78 1.30 0.86
N TYR A 4 -10.39 0.09 1.28
CA TYR A 4 -9.42 -0.74 0.56
C TYR A 4 -9.87 -1.12 -0.87
N ARG A 5 -11.19 -1.10 -1.15
CA ARG A 5 -11.77 -1.35 -2.48
C ARG A 5 -11.82 -0.11 -3.38
N ARG A 6 -11.22 1.01 -2.96
CA ARG A 6 -11.19 2.25 -3.76
C ARG A 6 -10.42 2.05 -5.08
N GLY A 7 -10.92 2.72 -6.12
CA GLY A 7 -10.34 2.76 -7.46
C GLY A 7 -10.97 1.75 -8.42
N LYS A 8 -10.76 1.95 -9.71
CA LYS A 8 -11.33 1.09 -10.76
C LYS A 8 -10.53 -0.20 -10.89
N ALA A 9 -11.23 -1.32 -11.04
CA ALA A 9 -10.60 -2.53 -11.56
C ALA A 9 -10.11 -2.22 -12.97
N LYS A 10 -8.81 -2.40 -13.25
CA LYS A 10 -8.34 -2.25 -14.63
C LYS A 10 -9.03 -3.32 -15.49
N PRO A 11 -9.63 -2.96 -16.63
CA PRO A 11 -10.26 -3.92 -17.51
C PRO A 11 -9.24 -4.97 -17.94
N ARG A 12 -9.72 -6.21 -18.15
CA ARG A 12 -9.00 -7.18 -18.95
C ARG A 12 -9.12 -6.67 -20.38
N GLU A 13 -8.09 -6.03 -20.92
CA GLU A 13 -8.03 -5.88 -22.37
C GLU A 13 -7.96 -7.31 -22.92
N SER A 14 -9.10 -7.79 -23.46
CA SER A 14 -9.14 -8.95 -24.34
C SER A 14 -8.20 -8.63 -25.50
N GLY A 15 -7.26 -9.53 -25.74
CA GLY A 15 -6.22 -9.33 -26.74
C GLY A 15 -6.84 -9.01 -28.10
N ASP A 16 -6.43 -7.86 -28.63
CA ASP A 16 -6.31 -7.51 -30.04
C ASP A 16 -5.46 -6.23 -30.08
N ARG A 17 -4.15 -6.35 -29.84
CA ARG A 17 -3.20 -5.27 -30.16
C ARG A 17 -1.99 -5.89 -30.84
N GLU A 18 -1.79 -5.39 -32.06
CA GLU A 18 -0.69 -5.66 -32.97
C GLU A 18 0.66 -5.56 -32.27
N ALA A 19 1.62 -6.33 -32.80
CA ALA A 19 2.99 -6.40 -32.34
C ALA A 19 3.66 -5.02 -32.34
N GLY A 20 3.68 -4.37 -31.18
CA GLY A 20 4.47 -3.19 -30.90
C GLY A 20 5.03 -3.31 -29.49
N GLU A 21 6.36 -3.29 -29.38
CA GLU A 21 7.14 -3.39 -28.16
C GLU A 21 6.57 -2.52 -27.03
N SER A 22 5.80 -3.13 -26.12
CA SER A 22 5.58 -2.55 -24.81
C SER A 22 5.50 -3.67 -23.79
N SER A 23 6.36 -3.56 -22.79
CA SER A 23 6.54 -4.47 -21.66
C SER A 23 5.34 -4.43 -20.69
N VAL A 24 4.14 -4.72 -21.18
CA VAL A 24 2.96 -4.78 -20.31
C VAL A 24 3.02 -6.08 -19.50
N PRO A 25 3.08 -6.01 -18.15
CA PRO A 25 3.15 -7.21 -17.34
C PRO A 25 1.87 -8.04 -17.54
N ARG A 26 2.02 -9.22 -18.15
CA ARG A 26 0.96 -10.25 -18.23
C ARG A 26 0.40 -10.48 -16.83
N ARG A 27 -0.86 -10.06 -16.61
CA ARG A 27 -1.55 -10.34 -15.35
C ARG A 27 -1.75 -11.85 -15.24
N ARG A 28 -1.42 -12.41 -14.08
CA ARG A 28 -1.64 -13.83 -13.81
C ARG A 28 -3.10 -14.20 -14.10
N PRO A 29 -3.38 -15.29 -14.85
CA PRO A 29 -4.72 -15.83 -14.99
C PRO A 29 -5.37 -15.99 -13.60
N GLY A 30 -6.62 -15.55 -13.45
CA GLY A 30 -7.35 -15.59 -12.17
C GLY A 30 -7.10 -14.43 -11.20
N ALA A 31 -6.20 -13.49 -11.48
CA ALA A 31 -6.00 -12.31 -10.62
C ALA A 31 -7.14 -11.29 -10.80
N VAL A 32 -8.21 -11.42 -10.01
CA VAL A 32 -9.33 -10.47 -9.99
C VAL A 32 -9.04 -9.38 -8.95
N SER A 33 -9.03 -8.12 -9.39
CA SER A 33 -8.89 -6.98 -8.49
C SER A 33 -10.08 -6.92 -7.54
N GLN A 34 -9.85 -6.74 -6.24
CA GLN A 34 -10.90 -6.52 -5.24
C GLN A 34 -11.44 -5.08 -5.25
N LYS A 35 -10.90 -4.22 -6.11
CA LYS A 35 -11.34 -2.82 -6.23
C LYS A 35 -12.68 -2.72 -6.95
N THR A 36 -13.62 -1.98 -6.38
CA THR A 36 -15.00 -1.80 -6.87
C THR A 36 -15.35 -0.33 -7.10
N ASP A 37 -14.34 0.54 -7.19
CA ASP A 37 -14.52 1.99 -7.26
C ASP A 37 -15.33 2.55 -6.07
N CYS A 38 -15.08 2.01 -4.88
CA CYS A 38 -15.76 2.47 -3.68
C CYS A 38 -15.43 3.95 -3.41
N LYS A 39 -16.47 4.76 -3.27
CA LYS A 39 -16.37 6.20 -2.99
C LYS A 39 -16.12 6.51 -1.51
N MET A 40 -16.05 5.49 -0.64
CA MET A 40 -15.98 5.73 0.80
C MET A 40 -14.67 6.39 1.23
N GLN A 41 -14.80 7.51 1.95
CA GLN A 41 -13.66 8.28 2.46
C GLN A 41 -14.01 9.13 3.69
N PHE A 42 -12.99 9.46 4.47
CA PHE A 42 -13.03 10.41 5.57
C PHE A 42 -11.72 11.20 5.64
N TRP A 43 -11.82 12.44 6.13
CA TRP A 43 -10.68 13.33 6.35
C TRP A 43 -10.24 13.23 7.80
N LEU A 44 -8.93 13.07 8.00
CA LEU A 44 -8.30 13.26 9.30
C LEU A 44 -7.62 14.63 9.25
N LEU A 45 -7.98 15.53 10.16
CA LEU A 45 -7.49 16.89 10.19
C LEU A 45 -6.94 17.18 11.58
N ALA A 46 -5.78 17.80 11.67
CA ALA A 46 -5.33 18.38 12.93
C ALA A 46 -6.30 19.52 13.32
N ASN A 47 -6.61 19.63 14.62
CA ASN A 47 -7.38 20.77 15.13
C ASN A 47 -6.58 22.06 14.98
N ASP A 48 -5.28 21.98 15.28
CA ASP A 48 -4.29 23.02 15.05
C ASP A 48 -3.23 22.48 14.09
N ASN A 49 -3.13 23.09 12.90
CA ASN A 49 -2.16 22.66 11.88
C ASN A 49 -0.71 23.02 12.24
N THR A 50 -0.49 23.85 13.27
CA THR A 50 0.84 24.21 13.76
C THR A 50 1.38 23.23 14.80
N GLN A 51 0.51 22.38 15.36
CA GLN A 51 0.86 21.38 16.37
C GLN A 51 0.43 19.98 15.91
N PRO A 52 1.27 19.28 15.11
CA PRO A 52 0.91 17.97 14.54
C PRO A 52 0.75 16.87 15.60
N ASP A 53 1.39 17.00 16.76
CA ASP A 53 1.23 16.07 17.89
C ASP A 53 0.01 16.38 18.78
N GLY A 54 -0.74 17.43 18.43
CA GLY A 54 -1.94 17.86 19.13
C GLY A 54 -3.17 17.00 18.84
N GLN A 55 -4.35 17.58 19.05
CA GLN A 55 -5.60 16.88 18.85
C GLN A 55 -5.98 16.77 17.37
N TRP A 56 -6.50 15.61 16.98
CA TRP A 56 -6.99 15.32 15.64
C TRP A 56 -8.51 15.16 15.63
N ARG A 57 -9.16 15.66 14.58
CA ARG A 57 -10.60 15.49 14.33
C ARG A 57 -10.86 14.71 13.04
N VAL A 58 -11.95 13.95 13.06
CA VAL A 58 -12.47 13.24 11.88
C VAL A 58 -13.55 14.11 11.23
N LYS A 59 -13.34 14.51 9.98
CA LYS A 59 -14.35 15.24 9.19
C LYS A 59 -14.95 14.31 8.14
N TRP A 60 -16.29 14.30 8.10
CA TRP A 60 -17.06 13.56 7.13
C TRP A 60 -16.99 14.27 5.78
N CYS A 61 -16.84 13.50 4.72
CA CYS A 61 -16.79 13.98 3.35
C CYS A 61 -18.20 14.28 2.84
N GLU A 62 -18.29 15.27 1.96
CA GLU A 62 -19.51 15.66 1.26
C GLU A 62 -20.07 14.50 0.40
N ASN A 63 -21.32 14.64 -0.07
CA ASN A 63 -21.99 13.68 -0.94
C ASN A 63 -22.18 12.28 -0.34
N ARG A 64 -22.33 12.18 0.99
CA ARG A 64 -22.52 10.92 1.74
C ARG A 64 -21.37 9.92 1.55
N ALA A 65 -20.22 10.38 1.07
CA ALA A 65 -19.06 9.52 0.83
C ALA A 65 -18.54 8.90 2.13
N SER A 66 -18.78 9.47 3.30
CA SER A 66 -18.32 8.84 4.56
C SER A 66 -19.17 7.69 5.08
N ILE A 67 -20.36 7.46 4.52
CA ILE A 67 -21.31 6.45 5.03
C ILE A 67 -21.76 5.43 4.00
N SER A 68 -21.48 5.67 2.71
CA SER A 68 -21.95 4.79 1.64
C SER A 68 -20.83 3.91 1.10
N HIS A 69 -21.08 2.60 1.11
CA HIS A 69 -20.28 1.61 0.41
C HIS A 69 -21.10 0.97 -0.72
N ASN A 70 -20.45 0.67 -1.85
CA ASN A 70 -21.04 -0.08 -2.96
C ASN A 70 -20.65 -1.57 -2.94
N HIS A 71 -20.26 -2.08 -1.77
CA HIS A 71 -19.82 -3.45 -1.57
C HIS A 71 -20.10 -3.85 -0.11
N PRO A 72 -20.25 -5.15 0.18
CA PRO A 72 -20.42 -5.62 1.56
C PRO A 72 -19.14 -5.40 2.38
N PRO A 73 -19.27 -5.39 3.72
CA PRO A 73 -18.12 -5.41 4.62
C PRO A 73 -17.24 -6.64 4.38
N VAL A 74 -15.95 -6.51 4.67
CA VAL A 74 -15.05 -7.66 4.65
C VAL A 74 -15.27 -8.49 5.90
N ARG A 75 -15.50 -9.80 5.74
CA ARG A 75 -15.72 -10.72 6.87
C ARG A 75 -14.46 -10.94 7.71
N ASP A 76 -13.31 -11.10 7.06
CA ASP A 76 -12.02 -11.28 7.71
C ASP A 76 -11.07 -10.11 7.39
N VAL A 77 -10.71 -9.35 8.41
CA VAL A 77 -9.80 -8.20 8.31
C VAL A 77 -8.42 -8.61 7.76
N TYR A 78 -7.97 -9.84 8.03
CA TYR A 78 -6.70 -10.37 7.57
C TYR A 78 -6.76 -10.93 6.15
N SER A 79 -7.93 -10.96 5.50
CA SER A 79 -8.00 -11.16 4.04
C SER A 79 -7.40 -9.97 3.27
N ILE A 80 -7.34 -8.79 3.91
CA ILE A 80 -6.77 -7.56 3.34
C ILE A 80 -5.24 -7.60 3.45
N ALA A 81 -4.56 -7.53 2.31
CA ALA A 81 -3.10 -7.63 2.25
C ALA A 81 -2.35 -6.51 3.01
N SER A 82 -2.90 -5.29 3.09
CA SER A 82 -2.31 -4.21 3.91
C SER A 82 -2.27 -4.57 5.39
N ASN A 83 -3.34 -5.15 5.90
CA ASN A 83 -3.47 -5.49 7.32
C ASN A 83 -2.58 -6.69 7.68
N ARG A 84 -2.42 -7.65 6.77
CA ARG A 84 -1.40 -8.70 6.95
C ARG A 84 0.01 -8.11 6.96
N ARG A 85 0.31 -7.15 6.07
CA ARG A 85 1.62 -6.49 6.02
C ARG A 85 1.94 -5.72 7.30
N SER A 86 0.97 -5.07 7.93
CA SER A 86 1.22 -4.36 9.20
C SER A 86 1.55 -5.30 10.37
N THR A 87 1.24 -6.59 10.26
CA THR A 87 1.67 -7.58 11.27
C THR A 87 3.09 -8.11 11.06
N ARG A 88 3.78 -7.69 9.99
CA ARG A 88 5.14 -8.15 9.67
C ARG A 88 6.15 -7.20 10.31
N SER A 89 6.95 -7.72 11.24
CA SER A 89 8.12 -7.03 11.76
C SER A 89 9.33 -7.26 10.85
N ASP A 90 10.34 -6.40 10.98
CA ASP A 90 11.63 -6.61 10.31
C ASP A 90 12.35 -7.86 10.85
N GLU A 91 12.13 -8.20 12.12
CA GLU A 91 12.59 -9.46 12.73
C GLU A 91 12.06 -10.68 11.99
N LEU A 92 10.78 -10.67 11.62
CA LEU A 92 10.15 -11.76 10.85
C LEU A 92 10.83 -11.92 9.48
N ARG A 93 11.17 -10.80 8.81
CA ARG A 93 11.88 -10.84 7.52
C ARG A 93 13.28 -11.43 7.67
N SER A 94 14.02 -11.01 8.68
CA SER A 94 15.35 -11.56 8.99
C SER A 94 15.27 -13.05 9.27
N HIS A 95 14.27 -13.49 10.04
CA HIS A 95 14.05 -14.91 10.32
C HIS A 95 13.69 -15.70 9.05
N LEU A 96 12.86 -15.13 8.17
CA LEU A 96 12.53 -15.72 6.88
C LEU A 96 13.78 -15.94 6.01
N ILE A 97 14.71 -14.98 5.98
CA ILE A 97 15.97 -15.10 5.25
C ILE A 97 16.82 -16.24 5.82
N ALA A 98 16.88 -16.37 7.15
CA ALA A 98 17.66 -17.40 7.83
C ALA A 98 17.12 -18.81 7.58
N ILE A 99 15.79 -19.00 7.60
CA ILE A 99 15.17 -20.32 7.40
C ILE A 99 15.08 -20.73 5.92
N TRP A 100 15.07 -19.77 4.98
CA TRP A 100 14.80 -20.05 3.57
C TRP A 100 15.75 -21.09 2.94
N PRO A 101 17.07 -21.07 3.20
CA PRO A 101 17.98 -22.11 2.70
C PRO A 101 17.73 -23.50 3.28
N LEU A 102 17.05 -23.59 4.43
CA LEU A 102 16.84 -24.84 5.18
C LEU A 102 15.53 -25.54 4.80
N VAL A 103 14.60 -24.84 4.15
CA VAL A 103 13.26 -25.32 3.83
C VAL A 103 13.13 -25.64 2.35
N ARG A 104 12.28 -26.62 2.02
CA ARG A 104 12.07 -27.04 0.63
C ARG A 104 11.15 -26.09 -0.13
N ASP A 105 10.17 -25.51 0.55
CA ASP A 105 9.17 -24.67 -0.09
C ASP A 105 8.63 -23.56 0.83
N ALA A 106 7.86 -22.64 0.21
CA ALA A 106 7.22 -21.53 0.93
C ALA A 106 6.18 -21.99 1.96
N THR A 107 5.65 -23.20 1.84
CA THR A 107 4.69 -23.76 2.79
C THR A 107 5.38 -24.14 4.09
N GLN A 108 6.52 -24.84 3.99
CA GLN A 108 7.34 -25.20 5.12
C GLN A 108 7.94 -23.96 5.80
N ALA A 109 8.42 -22.99 5.02
CA ALA A 109 8.85 -21.69 5.55
C ALA A 109 7.74 -21.01 6.35
N MET A 110 6.51 -20.99 5.81
CA MET A 110 5.35 -20.40 6.47
C MET A 110 5.02 -21.11 7.79
N LEU A 111 5.11 -22.44 7.84
CA LEU A 111 4.84 -23.21 9.07
C LEU A 111 5.85 -22.88 10.17
N LEU A 112 7.15 -22.89 9.87
CA LEU A 112 8.20 -22.51 10.83
C LEU A 112 8.06 -21.05 11.30
N LEU A 113 7.64 -20.15 10.39
CA LEU A 113 7.32 -18.78 10.77
C LEU A 113 6.09 -18.69 11.68
N LYS A 114 5.07 -19.53 11.50
CA LYS A 114 3.91 -19.56 12.41
C LYS A 114 4.29 -20.02 13.80
N GLU A 115 5.22 -20.97 13.90
CA GLU A 115 5.73 -21.45 15.19
C GLU A 115 6.48 -20.33 15.92
N SER A 116 7.33 -19.59 15.19
CA SER A 116 8.15 -18.51 15.78
C SER A 116 7.36 -17.22 16.02
N PHE A 117 6.39 -16.91 15.16
CA PHE A 117 5.59 -15.68 15.17
C PHE A 117 4.08 -16.01 15.11
N PRO A 118 3.48 -16.56 16.19
CA PRO A 118 2.10 -17.05 16.18
C PRO A 118 1.05 -15.95 16.01
N ARG A 119 1.39 -14.70 16.33
CA ARG A 119 0.49 -13.54 16.20
C ARG A 119 0.45 -12.95 14.79
N ALA A 120 1.46 -13.22 13.98
CA ALA A 120 1.56 -12.59 12.67
C ALA A 120 0.75 -13.39 11.63
N VAL A 121 0.07 -12.67 10.74
CA VAL A 121 -0.87 -13.28 9.80
C VAL A 121 -0.29 -13.29 8.40
N PHE A 122 -0.05 -14.49 7.88
CA PHE A 122 0.57 -14.69 6.58
C PHE A 122 -0.04 -15.85 5.83
N THR A 123 -0.02 -15.70 4.51
CA THR A 123 -0.34 -16.72 3.54
C THR A 123 0.93 -17.20 2.85
N ARG A 124 0.89 -18.39 2.24
CA ARG A 124 1.99 -18.90 1.40
C ARG A 124 2.43 -17.89 0.34
N GLN A 125 1.47 -17.18 -0.27
CA GLN A 125 1.76 -16.19 -1.29
C GLN A 125 2.50 -14.97 -0.72
N ASP A 126 2.28 -14.63 0.55
CA ASP A 126 3.01 -13.55 1.21
C ASP A 126 4.50 -13.90 1.36
N VAL A 127 4.82 -15.13 1.77
CA VAL A 127 6.21 -15.60 1.86
C VAL A 127 6.91 -15.53 0.50
N VAL A 128 6.26 -16.01 -0.56
CA VAL A 128 6.77 -15.93 -1.94
C VAL A 128 7.00 -14.48 -2.36
N ASN A 129 6.12 -13.56 -1.98
CA ASN A 129 6.26 -12.15 -2.31
C ASN A 129 7.44 -11.50 -1.57
N GLU A 130 7.60 -11.77 -0.27
CA GLU A 130 8.73 -11.25 0.52
C GLU A 130 10.07 -11.74 -0.06
N LEU A 131 10.19 -13.04 -0.35
CA LEU A 131 11.40 -13.59 -0.98
C LEU A 131 11.69 -12.96 -2.33
N ARG A 132 10.65 -12.74 -3.14
CA ARG A 132 10.81 -12.03 -4.41
C ARG A 132 11.28 -10.59 -4.20
N HIS A 133 10.80 -9.90 -3.17
CA HIS A 133 11.28 -8.55 -2.84
C HIS A 133 12.75 -8.56 -2.42
N LEU A 134 13.18 -9.58 -1.67
CA LEU A 134 14.57 -9.76 -1.24
C LEU A 134 15.52 -10.15 -2.38
N GLN A 135 15.04 -10.97 -3.33
CA GLN A 135 15.81 -11.42 -4.50
C GLN A 135 15.82 -10.42 -5.65
N ARG A 136 14.96 -9.39 -5.62
CA ARG A 136 15.06 -8.31 -6.59
C ARG A 136 16.43 -7.67 -6.40
N PRO A 137 17.24 -7.53 -7.47
CA PRO A 137 18.45 -6.73 -7.40
C PRO A 137 18.04 -5.39 -6.80
N GLN A 138 18.69 -4.97 -5.72
CA GLN A 138 18.72 -3.56 -5.37
C GLN A 138 19.50 -2.90 -6.51
N THR A 139 18.83 -2.63 -7.63
CA THR A 139 19.28 -1.62 -8.57
C THR A 139 19.54 -0.41 -7.70
N GLY A 140 20.79 0.06 -7.59
CA GLY A 140 21.16 1.27 -6.83
C GLY A 140 20.49 2.56 -7.35
N MET A 141 19.43 2.40 -8.13
CA MET A 141 18.46 3.41 -8.52
C MET A 141 17.68 3.78 -7.26
N PRO A 142 17.74 5.05 -6.83
CA PRO A 142 16.91 5.53 -5.75
C PRO A 142 15.44 5.21 -6.05
N SER A 143 14.71 4.78 -5.02
CA SER A 143 13.30 4.47 -5.11
C SER A 143 12.51 5.67 -5.64
N GLU A 144 11.35 5.41 -6.26
CA GLU A 144 10.47 6.48 -6.74
C GLU A 144 10.13 7.49 -5.62
N ILE A 145 10.05 7.03 -4.37
CA ILE A 145 9.86 7.87 -3.18
C ILE A 145 11.10 8.71 -2.87
N GLU A 146 12.30 8.14 -2.92
CA GLU A 146 13.54 8.88 -2.70
C GLU A 146 13.77 9.94 -3.80
N ASN A 147 13.46 9.61 -5.05
CA ASN A 147 13.46 10.57 -6.16
C ASN A 147 12.43 11.68 -5.94
N LEU A 148 11.21 11.32 -5.53
CA LEU A 148 10.18 12.31 -5.21
C LEU A 148 10.60 13.20 -4.04
N CYS A 149 11.23 12.64 -3.00
CA CYS A 149 11.73 13.41 -1.86
C CYS A 149 12.89 14.33 -2.26
N ALA A 150 13.79 13.88 -3.14
CA ALA A 150 14.87 14.69 -3.69
C ALA A 150 14.31 15.83 -4.56
N GLU A 151 13.36 15.53 -5.45
CA GLU A 151 12.67 16.51 -6.28
C GLU A 151 11.87 17.52 -5.43
N MET A 152 11.19 17.07 -4.37
CA MET A 152 10.45 17.94 -3.45
C MET A 152 11.38 18.84 -2.63
N LYS A 153 12.60 18.38 -2.30
CA LYS A 153 13.64 19.20 -1.66
C LYS A 153 14.25 20.20 -2.64
N GLU A 154 14.59 19.76 -3.85
CA GLU A 154 15.17 20.61 -4.90
C GLU A 154 14.19 21.72 -5.33
N LYS A 155 12.92 21.38 -5.49
CA LYS A 155 11.85 22.33 -5.85
C LYS A 155 11.29 23.10 -4.65
N ASP A 156 11.88 22.92 -3.47
CA ASP A 156 11.54 23.59 -2.21
C ASP A 156 10.03 23.57 -1.88
N TYR A 157 9.37 22.45 -2.20
CA TYR A 157 7.92 22.28 -2.05
C TYR A 157 7.46 22.42 -0.60
N TRP A 158 8.33 22.09 0.35
CA TRP A 158 8.06 22.18 1.79
C TRP A 158 7.79 23.63 2.25
N TYR A 159 8.36 24.65 1.58
CA TYR A 159 8.18 26.06 1.95
C TYR A 159 7.14 26.80 1.09
N ARG A 160 6.89 26.38 -0.16
CA ARG A 160 5.82 26.98 -0.98
C ARG A 160 4.42 26.78 -0.40
N CYS A 161 4.14 25.64 0.24
CA CYS A 161 2.83 25.41 0.87
C CYS A 161 2.59 26.29 2.10
N VAL A 162 3.63 26.88 2.70
CA VAL A 162 3.50 27.82 3.84
C VAL A 162 3.30 29.25 3.33
N ASN A 163 4.00 29.65 2.25
CA ASN A 163 3.96 31.03 1.77
C ASN A 163 2.71 31.43 0.97
N VAL A 164 1.96 30.49 0.38
CA VAL A 164 0.71 30.84 -0.33
C VAL A 164 -0.38 31.34 0.65
N ARG A 165 -0.30 31.00 1.95
CA ARG A 165 -1.23 31.54 2.95
C ARG A 165 -0.83 32.90 3.52
N LEU A 166 0.42 33.32 3.38
CA LEU A 166 0.86 34.65 3.83
C LEU A 166 0.54 35.75 2.81
N VAL A 167 0.57 35.44 1.50
CA VAL A 167 0.26 36.42 0.46
C VAL A 167 -1.25 36.65 0.28
N ALA A 168 -2.08 35.65 0.57
CA ALA A 168 -3.55 35.79 0.50
C ALA A 168 -4.19 36.47 1.72
N ALA A 169 -3.40 36.84 2.75
CA ALA A 169 -3.86 37.53 3.95
C ALA A 169 -3.51 39.03 3.97
N GLN A 170 -2.94 39.57 2.87
CA GLN A 170 -2.59 40.98 2.71
C GLN A 170 -3.15 41.62 1.43
N ALA A 171 -4.17 41.01 0.81
CA ALA A 171 -4.91 41.58 -0.31
C ALA A 171 -6.41 41.67 0.02
#